data_AF-A0A4C1UBX3-F1
#
_entry.id   AF-A0A4C1UBX3-F1
#
_cell.length_a   1.000
_cell.length_b   1.000
_cell.length_c   1.000
_cell.angle_alpha   90.00
_cell.angle_beta   90.00
_cell.angle_gamma   90.00
#
_symmetry.space_group_name_H-M   'P 1'
#
loop_
_entity.id
_entity.type
_entity.pdbx_description
1 polymer ?
#
loop_
_entity_poly.entity_id
_entity_poly.type
_entity_poly.pdbx_seq_one_letter_code
_entity_poly.pdbx_strand_id
1 'polypeptide(L)'
;MYQKIEEHALNFPPDKPLPLKNDPLLYVIVADSAFALTENMMKPYPGIYDKGTKERVFNYLLSRARRIVENVFGIMSAVFRILRSPILLAPEKVSVIVMTCVLLHNFLRRSKNSEQNYTPHGTFDTEINGEVQPGVW
;
A
#
# COMPACT_ATOMS: atom_id res chain seq x y z
N MET A 1 -2.50 -7.03 -15.36
CA MET A 1 -3.14 -6.81 -14.05
C MET A 1 -4.49 -6.13 -14.22
N TYR A 2 -4.55 -4.95 -14.83
CA TYR A 2 -5.80 -4.23 -15.11
C TYR A 2 -6.88 -5.09 -15.79
N GLN A 3 -6.54 -5.76 -16.90
CA GLN A 3 -7.45 -6.69 -17.58
C GLN A 3 -8.00 -7.79 -16.66
N LYS A 4 -7.18 -8.33 -15.74
CA LYS A 4 -7.63 -9.33 -14.77
C LYS A 4 -8.56 -8.76 -13.69
N ILE A 5 -8.51 -7.46 -13.42
CA ILE A 5 -9.45 -6.78 -12.52
C ILE A 5 -10.80 -6.68 -13.22
N GLU A 6 -10.83 -6.23 -14.47
CA GLU A 6 -12.06 -6.11 -15.27
C GLU A 6 -12.71 -7.46 -15.56
N GLU A 7 -11.92 -8.50 -15.78
CA GLU A 7 -12.41 -9.88 -16.01
C GLU A 7 -12.75 -10.63 -14.71
N HIS A 8 -12.70 -9.97 -13.55
CA HIS A 8 -12.86 -10.58 -12.21
C HIS A 8 -11.94 -11.80 -11.95
N ALA A 9 -10.82 -11.89 -12.67
CA ALA A 9 -9.87 -13.00 -12.63
C ALA A 9 -8.79 -12.85 -11.53
N LEU A 10 -8.89 -11.81 -10.70
CA LEU A 10 -7.96 -11.53 -9.60
C LEU A 10 -8.31 -12.27 -8.30
N ASN A 11 -9.40 -13.04 -8.28
CA ASN A 11 -9.86 -13.85 -7.14
C ASN A 11 -9.92 -13.06 -5.83
N PHE A 12 -10.60 -11.90 -5.84
CA PHE A 12 -10.86 -11.15 -4.61
C PHE A 12 -11.60 -12.05 -3.60
N PRO A 13 -11.36 -11.89 -2.29
CA PRO A 13 -12.15 -12.56 -1.28
C PRO A 13 -13.64 -12.18 -1.42
N PRO A 14 -14.56 -13.05 -1.00
CA PRO A 14 -15.98 -12.74 -1.01
C PRO A 14 -16.27 -11.55 -0.08
N ASP A 15 -17.27 -10.76 -0.46
CA ASP A 15 -17.66 -9.56 0.26
C ASP A 15 -17.99 -9.86 1.72
N LYS A 16 -17.55 -8.97 2.60
CA LYS A 16 -17.69 -9.16 4.04
C LYS A 16 -18.21 -7.90 4.72
N PRO A 17 -19.19 -8.01 5.64
CA PRO A 17 -19.61 -6.88 6.45
C PRO A 17 -18.45 -6.34 7.29
N LEU A 18 -18.42 -5.01 7.49
CA LEU A 18 -17.56 -4.40 8.48
C LEU A 18 -18.07 -4.73 9.89
N PRO A 19 -17.21 -4.71 10.94
CA PRO A 19 -17.62 -5.07 12.31
C PRO A 19 -18.84 -4.32 12.87
N LEU A 20 -19.22 -3.18 12.30
CA LEU A 20 -20.33 -2.31 12.75
C LEU A 20 -21.43 -2.12 11.70
N LYS A 21 -21.38 -2.84 10.57
CA LYS A 21 -22.38 -2.73 9.49
C LYS A 21 -22.78 -4.11 8.99
N ASN A 22 -24.06 -4.32 8.72
CA ASN A 22 -24.57 -5.59 8.21
C ASN A 22 -24.41 -5.72 6.69
N ASP A 23 -24.30 -4.59 5.97
CA ASP A 23 -24.16 -4.62 4.52
C ASP A 23 -22.76 -5.11 4.12
N PRO A 24 -22.69 -6.11 3.22
CA PRO A 24 -21.42 -6.61 2.72
C PRO A 24 -20.68 -5.50 1.96
N LEU A 25 -19.36 -5.42 2.15
CA LEU A 25 -18.50 -4.49 1.46
C LEU A 25 -17.46 -5.25 0.65
N LEU A 26 -17.24 -4.77 -0.58
CA LEU A 26 -16.24 -5.32 -1.48
C LEU A 26 -14.83 -5.01 -1.00
N TYR A 27 -13.93 -5.93 -1.34
CA TYR A 27 -12.49 -5.67 -1.30
C TYR A 27 -12.10 -4.83 -2.51
N VAL A 28 -11.37 -3.74 -2.25
CA VAL A 28 -10.92 -2.80 -3.28
C VAL A 28 -9.40 -2.63 -3.24
N ILE A 29 -8.81 -2.42 -4.41
CA ILE A 29 -7.44 -1.93 -4.56
C ILE A 29 -7.47 -0.41 -4.42
N VAL A 30 -6.59 0.11 -3.56
CA VAL A 30 -6.39 1.56 -3.44
C VAL A 30 -5.43 2.02 -4.53
N ALA A 31 -5.93 2.85 -5.44
CA ALA A 31 -5.20 3.33 -6.60
C ALA A 31 -4.94 4.85 -6.54
N ASP A 32 -4.03 5.31 -7.39
CA ASP A 32 -3.80 6.74 -7.61
C ASP A 32 -4.85 7.35 -8.57
N SER A 33 -4.71 8.65 -8.83
CA SER A 33 -5.64 9.40 -9.68
C SER A 33 -5.56 9.05 -11.18
N ALA A 34 -4.50 8.37 -11.63
CA ALA A 34 -4.32 7.96 -13.03
C ALA A 34 -5.16 6.71 -13.37
N PHE A 35 -5.50 5.88 -12.39
CA PHE A 35 -6.38 4.71 -12.59
C PHE A 35 -7.86 5.09 -12.68
N ALA A 36 -8.66 4.27 -13.35
CA ALA A 36 -10.12 4.42 -13.41
C ALA A 36 -10.78 3.96 -12.10
N LEU A 37 -11.93 4.55 -11.76
CA LEU A 37 -12.77 4.02 -10.67
C LEU A 37 -13.51 2.79 -11.20
N THR A 38 -13.41 1.65 -10.52
CA THR A 38 -14.14 0.42 -10.85
C THR A 38 -14.69 -0.22 -9.57
N GLU A 39 -15.43 -1.32 -9.70
CA GLU A 39 -16.01 -2.06 -8.58
C GLU A 39 -14.96 -2.47 -7.53
N ASN A 40 -13.80 -2.99 -7.96
CA ASN A 40 -12.71 -3.39 -7.08
C ASN A 40 -11.52 -2.40 -7.09
N MET A 41 -11.67 -1.19 -7.61
CA MET A 41 -10.59 -0.19 -7.65
C MET A 41 -11.08 1.19 -7.22
N MET A 42 -10.47 1.71 -6.17
CA MET A 42 -10.86 2.97 -5.55
C MET A 42 -9.77 4.02 -5.75
N LYS A 43 -10.16 5.20 -6.27
CA LYS A 43 -9.27 6.33 -6.55
C LYS A 43 -9.69 7.59 -5.79
N PRO A 44 -8.81 8.59 -5.63
CA PRO A 44 -9.19 9.88 -5.06
C PRO A 44 -10.24 10.59 -5.92
N TYR A 45 -11.12 11.36 -5.28
CA TYR A 45 -11.95 12.35 -5.95
C TYR A 45 -11.08 13.39 -6.65
N PRO A 46 -11.38 13.73 -7.92
CA PRO A 46 -10.60 14.72 -8.67
C PRO A 46 -10.91 16.14 -8.19
N GLY A 47 -9.88 17.00 -8.16
CA GLY A 47 -10.02 18.42 -7.80
C GLY A 47 -9.59 18.74 -6.37
N ILE A 48 -9.80 19.99 -5.98
CA ILE A 48 -9.43 20.54 -4.67
C ILE A 48 -10.70 20.79 -3.89
N TYR A 49 -10.76 20.24 -2.68
CA TYR A 49 -11.92 20.34 -1.80
C TYR A 49 -11.57 21.07 -0.50
N ASP A 50 -12.53 21.81 0.05
CA ASP A 50 -12.39 22.51 1.32
C ASP A 50 -12.33 21.54 2.51
N LYS A 51 -11.73 22.00 3.61
CA LYS A 51 -11.63 21.22 4.85
C LYS A 51 -13.04 20.93 5.39
N GLY A 52 -13.28 19.67 5.75
CA GLY A 52 -14.57 19.21 6.29
C GLY A 52 -15.54 18.63 5.26
N THR A 53 -15.25 18.78 3.95
CA THR A 53 -16.02 18.09 2.90
C THR A 53 -15.79 16.58 2.95
N LYS A 54 -16.78 15.80 2.51
CA LYS A 54 -16.70 14.33 2.51
C LYS A 54 -15.60 13.85 1.56
N GLU A 55 -15.42 14.54 0.44
CA GLU A 55 -14.42 14.29 -0.59
C GLU A 55 -13.01 14.50 -0.04
N ARG A 56 -12.77 15.59 0.69
CA ARG A 56 -11.47 15.82 1.35
C ARG A 56 -11.18 14.75 2.40
N VAL A 57 -12.16 14.43 3.25
CA VAL A 57 -12.02 13.39 4.28
C VAL A 57 -11.69 12.04 3.63
N PHE A 58 -12.41 11.67 2.59
CA PHE A 58 -12.18 10.44 1.84
C PHE A 58 -10.78 10.43 1.20
N ASN A 59 -10.40 11.47 0.46
CA ASN A 59 -9.08 11.55 -0.18
C ASN A 59 -7.94 11.45 0.83
N TYR A 60 -8.10 12.07 1.99
CA TYR A 60 -7.16 11.96 3.10
C TYR A 60 -7.06 10.52 3.63
N LEU A 61 -8.19 9.83 3.88
CA LEU A 61 -8.19 8.43 4.34
C LEU A 61 -7.57 7.49 3.30
N LEU A 62 -7.89 7.70 2.02
CA LEU A 62 -7.32 6.94 0.91
C LEU A 62 -5.80 7.14 0.84
N SER A 63 -5.33 8.39 0.97
CA SER A 63 -3.90 8.71 1.02
C SER A 63 -3.21 8.09 2.24
N ARG A 64 -3.88 8.08 3.40
CA ARG A 64 -3.39 7.43 4.61
C ARG A 64 -3.24 5.92 4.43
N ALA A 65 -4.17 5.26 3.73
CA ALA A 65 -4.04 3.85 3.38
C ALA A 65 -2.84 3.58 2.45
N ARG A 66 -2.65 4.41 1.40
CA ARG A 66 -1.52 4.28 0.46
C ARG A 66 -0.16 4.45 1.14
N ARG A 67 -0.06 5.38 2.08
CA ARG A 67 1.18 5.66 2.82
C ARG A 67 1.75 4.44 3.54
N ILE A 68 0.92 3.46 3.93
CA ILE A 68 1.41 2.20 4.51
C ILE A 68 2.26 1.44 3.47
N VAL A 69 1.76 1.36 2.23
CA VAL A 69 2.45 0.66 1.13
C VAL A 69 3.69 1.45 0.68
N GLU A 70 3.60 2.78 0.62
CA GLU A 70 4.73 3.65 0.30
C GLU A 70 5.89 3.47 1.31
N ASN A 71 5.60 3.45 2.62
CA ASN A 71 6.59 3.16 3.65
C ASN A 71 7.27 1.79 3.43
N VAL A 72 6.48 0.75 3.14
CA VAL A 72 7.03 -0.59 2.92
C VAL A 72 7.98 -0.59 1.72
N PHE A 73 7.60 0.04 0.60
CA PHE A 73 8.49 0.15 -0.56
C PHE A 73 9.73 0.98 -0.27
N GLY A 74 9.60 2.09 0.47
CA GLY A 74 10.72 2.91 0.92
C GLY A 74 11.75 2.08 1.69
N ILE A 75 11.31 1.42 2.75
CA ILE A 75 12.15 0.54 3.61
C ILE A 75 12.76 -0.59 2.79
N MET A 76 11.96 -1.28 1.97
CA MET A 76 12.46 -2.38 1.14
C MET A 76 13.53 -1.90 0.16
N SER A 77 13.36 -0.74 -0.47
CA SER A 77 14.35 -0.19 -1.38
C SER A 77 15.63 0.24 -0.66
N ALA A 78 15.52 0.81 0.54
CA ALA A 78 16.64 1.24 1.36
C ALA A 78 17.50 0.05 1.81
N VAL A 79 16.86 -1.03 2.26
CA VAL A 79 17.54 -2.23 2.74
C VAL A 79 18.02 -3.12 1.58
N PHE A 80 17.13 -3.42 0.63
CA PHE A 80 17.44 -4.28 -0.52
C PHE A 80 17.85 -3.42 -1.71
N ARG A 81 19.11 -2.98 -1.71
CA ARG A 81 19.68 -2.06 -2.73
C ARG A 81 19.48 -2.50 -4.18
N ILE A 82 19.26 -3.79 -4.44
CA ILE A 82 18.91 -4.30 -5.77
C ILE A 82 17.65 -3.63 -6.36
N LEU A 83 16.73 -3.16 -5.52
CA LEU A 83 15.51 -2.46 -5.93
C LEU A 83 15.75 -0.98 -6.28
N ARG A 84 16.96 -0.43 -6.04
CA ARG A 84 17.29 0.99 -6.27
C ARG A 84 17.88 1.26 -7.65
N SER A 85 18.20 0.21 -8.41
CA SER A 85 18.81 0.30 -9.74
C SER A 85 18.04 -0.56 -10.74
N PRO A 86 18.11 -0.27 -12.05
CA PRO A 86 17.57 -1.16 -13.07
C PRO A 86 18.11 -2.59 -12.89
N ILE A 87 17.19 -3.56 -12.83
CA ILE A 87 17.56 -4.97 -12.68
C ILE A 87 17.66 -5.56 -14.10
N LEU A 88 18.90 -5.75 -14.57
CA LEU A 88 19.20 -6.23 -15.93
C LEU A 88 19.04 -7.76 -16.03
N LEU A 89 17.86 -8.26 -15.70
CA LEU A 89 17.49 -9.68 -15.77
C LEU A 89 16.15 -9.84 -16.49
N ALA A 90 15.86 -11.06 -16.92
CA ALA A 90 14.56 -11.40 -17.51
C ALA A 90 13.42 -11.13 -16.50
N PRO A 91 12.23 -10.65 -16.93
CA PRO A 91 11.12 -10.29 -16.05
C PRO A 91 10.72 -11.38 -15.04
N GLU A 92 10.82 -12.65 -15.43
CA GLU A 92 10.51 -13.80 -14.57
C GLU A 92 11.46 -13.86 -13.37
N LYS A 93 12.76 -13.63 -13.61
CA LYS A 93 13.77 -13.57 -12.54
C LYS A 93 13.58 -12.33 -11.66
N VAL A 94 13.25 -11.19 -12.26
CA VAL A 94 12.93 -9.96 -11.51
C VAL A 94 11.74 -10.19 -10.58
N SER A 95 10.68 -10.85 -11.05
CA SER A 95 9.51 -11.18 -10.23
C SER A 95 9.88 -12.04 -9.01
N VAL A 96 10.72 -13.06 -9.20
CA VAL A 96 11.23 -13.90 -8.10
C VAL A 96 12.02 -13.05 -7.09
N ILE A 97 12.94 -12.21 -7.55
CA ILE A 97 13.74 -11.34 -6.68
C ILE A 97 12.85 -10.42 -5.84
N VAL A 98 11.90 -9.73 -6.49
CA VAL A 98 10.97 -8.82 -5.80
C VAL A 98 10.15 -9.59 -4.76
N MET A 99 9.63 -10.76 -5.11
CA MET A 99 8.88 -11.61 -4.18
C MET A 99 9.75 -12.07 -3.00
N THR A 100 10.99 -12.46 -3.25
CA THR A 100 11.95 -12.80 -2.18
C THR A 100 12.18 -11.61 -1.26
N CYS A 101 12.35 -10.39 -1.77
CA CYS A 101 12.47 -9.20 -0.95
C CYS A 101 11.21 -8.96 -0.08
N VAL A 102 10.01 -9.15 -0.61
CA VAL A 102 8.74 -9.05 0.15
C VAL A 102 8.70 -10.10 1.26
N LEU A 103 9.04 -11.35 0.96
CA LEU A 103 9.07 -12.43 1.94
C LEU A 103 10.08 -12.16 3.06
N LEU A 104 11.28 -11.68 2.71
CA LEU A 104 12.31 -11.31 3.68
C LEU A 104 11.87 -10.12 4.54
N HIS A 105 11.27 -9.09 3.95
CA HIS A 105 10.68 -7.97 4.70
C HIS A 105 9.70 -8.47 5.76
N ASN A 106 8.74 -9.30 5.35
CA ASN A 106 7.73 -9.88 6.24
C ASN A 106 8.35 -10.74 7.34
N PHE A 107 9.34 -11.57 6.99
CA PHE A 107 10.05 -12.42 7.95
C PHE A 107 10.79 -11.58 9.01
N LEU A 108 11.57 -10.58 8.58
CA LEU A 108 12.37 -9.73 9.46
C LEU A 108 11.51 -8.86 10.37
N ARG A 109 10.35 -8.39 9.88
CA ARG A 109 9.36 -7.63 10.67
C ARG A 109 8.62 -8.48 11.69
N ARG A 110 8.32 -9.74 11.37
CA ARG A 110 7.53 -10.63 12.24
C ARG A 110 8.35 -11.23 13.38
N SER A 111 9.66 -11.29 13.23
CA SER A 111 10.56 -11.88 14.22
C SER A 111 10.98 -10.86 15.28
N LYS A 112 10.72 -11.17 16.56
CA LYS A 112 11.12 -10.33 17.71
C LYS A 112 12.63 -10.09 17.80
N ASN A 113 13.44 -10.98 17.25
CA ASN A 113 14.90 -10.88 17.26
C ASN A 113 15.44 -9.90 16.23
N SER A 114 14.67 -9.59 15.18
CA SER A 114 15.10 -8.78 14.04
C SER A 114 14.30 -7.51 13.85
N GLU A 115 13.05 -7.43 14.35
CA GLU A 115 12.15 -6.32 14.10
C GLU A 115 12.77 -4.96 14.45
N GLN A 116 13.38 -4.85 15.65
CA GLN A 116 13.97 -3.62 16.15
C GLN A 116 15.24 -3.20 15.38
N ASN A 117 15.95 -4.17 14.79
CA ASN A 117 17.13 -3.88 13.96
C ASN A 117 16.74 -3.55 12.51
N TYR A 118 15.71 -4.22 11.99
CA TYR A 118 15.24 -4.05 10.62
C TYR A 118 14.43 -2.77 10.43
N THR A 119 13.62 -2.43 11.44
CA THR A 119 12.71 -1.27 11.44
C THR A 119 12.63 -0.70 12.85
N PRO A 120 13.68 -0.01 13.32
CA PRO A 120 13.68 0.65 14.61
C PRO A 120 12.55 1.69 14.74
N HIS A 121 12.31 2.14 15.97
CA HIS A 121 11.37 3.24 16.22
C HIS A 121 11.74 4.48 15.39
N GLY A 122 10.75 5.05 14.71
CA GLY A 122 10.93 6.20 13.81
C GLY A 122 11.21 5.83 12.34
N THR A 123 11.30 4.54 11.99
CA THR A 123 11.47 4.14 10.58
C THR A 123 10.23 4.43 9.74
N PHE A 124 9.02 4.21 10.26
CA PHE A 124 7.79 4.46 9.51
C PHE A 124 7.33 5.91 9.66
N ASP A 125 6.70 6.45 8.62
CA ASP A 125 5.96 7.69 8.75
C ASP A 125 4.91 7.58 9.85
N THR A 126 4.81 8.62 10.66
CA THR A 126 3.79 8.73 11.70
C THR A 126 2.88 9.92 11.41
N GLU A 127 1.78 9.99 12.14
CA GLU A 127 0.86 11.11 12.01
C GLU A 127 0.52 11.64 13.39
N ILE A 128 0.76 12.94 13.59
CA ILE A 128 0.52 13.65 14.84
C ILE A 128 -0.34 14.86 14.51
N ASN A 129 -1.53 14.97 15.13
CA ASN A 129 -2.48 16.07 14.92
C ASN A 129 -2.91 16.31 13.45
N GLY A 130 -2.90 15.27 12.62
CA GLY A 130 -3.26 15.38 11.20
C GLY A 130 -2.09 15.81 10.29
N GLU A 131 -0.89 15.97 10.85
CA GLU A 131 0.33 16.23 10.10
C GLU A 131 1.19 14.97 10.01
N VAL A 132 1.67 14.68 8.80
CA VAL A 132 2.54 13.55 8.53
C VAL A 132 3.96 13.91 8.96
N GLN A 133 4.53 13.12 9.85
CA GLN A 133 5.95 13.18 10.20
C GLN A 133 6.66 12.07 9.42
N PRO A 134 7.57 12.41 8.49
CA PRO A 134 8.30 11.42 7.72
C PRO A 134 9.15 10.53 8.63
N GLY A 135 9.15 9.23 8.33
CA GLY A 135 10.04 8.26 8.95
C GLY A 135 11.45 8.32 8.36
N VAL A 136 12.35 7.52 8.94
CA VAL A 136 13.73 7.39 8.48
C VAL A 136 13.87 6.09 7.69
N TRP A 137 13.99 6.21 6.37
CA TRP A 137 14.30 5.12 5.44
C TRP A 137 15.09 5.63 4.23
#